data_AF-A0A0A1F8V5-F1
#
_entry.id   AF-A0A0A1F8V5-F1
#
_cell.length_a   1.000
_cell.length_b   1.000
_cell.length_c   1.000
_cell.angle_alpha   90.00
_cell.angle_beta   90.00
_cell.angle_gamma   90.00
#
_symmetry.space_group_name_H-M   'P 1'
#
loop_
_entity.id
_entity.type
_entity.pdbx_description
1 polymer ?
#
loop_
_entity_poly.entity_id
_entity_poly.type
_entity_poly.pdbx_seq_one_letter_code
_entity_poly.pdbx_strand_id
1 'polypeptide(L)' 'MLISAKRKTIAQLAAELRDKKAVHEILSMQGRPNAEIAAARIEYNAAHEALEQSMPNHRL' A
#
# COMPACT_ATOMS: atom_id res chain seq x y z
N MET A 1 -5.04 -26.38 12.24
CA MET A 1 -3.70 -25.83 11.86
C MET A 1 -3.84 -24.32 11.76
N LEU A 2 -3.33 -23.56 12.73
CA LEU A 2 -3.49 -22.11 12.84
C LEU A 2 -2.11 -21.46 12.89
N ILE A 3 -1.37 -21.48 11.78
CA ILE A 3 -0.12 -20.73 11.71
C ILE A 3 -0.03 -20.04 10.35
N SER A 4 0.08 -18.72 10.42
CA SER A 4 0.65 -17.84 9.38
C SER A 4 -0.29 -17.16 8.36
N ALA A 5 -1.45 -16.68 8.79
CA ALA A 5 -2.22 -15.70 7.99
C ALA A 5 -1.65 -14.25 8.06
N LYS A 6 -0.49 -14.00 8.70
CA LYS A 6 -0.10 -12.63 9.09
C LYS A 6 1.38 -12.25 8.97
N ARG A 7 2.18 -12.94 8.16
CA ARG A 7 3.49 -12.41 7.73
C ARG A 7 3.48 -12.26 6.22
N LYS A 8 3.01 -11.09 5.75
CA LYS A 8 3.27 -10.67 4.37
C LYS A 8 4.77 -10.51 4.21
N THR A 9 5.34 -11.14 3.19
CA THR A 9 6.74 -10.95 2.83
C THR A 9 6.95 -9.54 2.27
N ILE A 10 8.19 -9.03 2.29
CA ILE A 10 8.55 -7.74 1.69
C ILE A 10 8.07 -7.66 0.22
N ALA A 11 8.21 -8.77 -0.54
CA ALA A 11 7.74 -8.85 -1.92
C ALA A 11 6.22 -8.68 -2.05
N GLN A 12 5.45 -9.25 -1.13
CA GLN A 12 3.99 -9.09 -1.10
C GLN A 12 3.58 -7.66 -0.70
N LEU A 13 4.29 -7.05 0.26
CA LEU A 13 4.05 -5.65 0.65
C LEU A 13 4.38 -4.69 -0.51
N ALA A 14 5.47 -4.94 -1.25
CA ALA A 14 5.84 -4.13 -2.41
C ALA A 14 4.84 -4.26 -3.57
N ALA A 15 4.33 -5.47 -3.81
CA ALA A 15 3.26 -5.69 -4.80
C ALA A 15 1.98 -4.94 -4.41
N GLU A 16 1.55 -5.05 -3.14
CA GLU A 16 0.36 -4.36 -2.65
C GLU A 16 0.49 -2.83 -2.70
N LEU A 17 1.68 -2.30 -2.41
CA LEU A 17 1.97 -0.88 -2.56
C LEU A 17 1.81 -0.40 -4.01
N ARG A 18 2.33 -1.19 -4.96
CA ARG A 18 2.22 -0.89 -6.40
C ARG A 18 0.76 -0.88 -6.85
N ASP A 19 -0.03 -1.85 -6.42
CA ASP A 19 -1.45 -1.96 -6.78
C ASP A 19 -2.25 -0.78 -6.21
N LYS A 20 -2.03 -0.43 -4.93
CA LYS A 20 -2.68 0.73 -4.30
C LYS A 20 -2.30 2.06 -4.94
N LYS A 21 -1.04 2.19 -5.38
CA LYS A 21 -0.60 3.36 -6.16
C LYS A 21 -1.35 3.49 -7.48
N ALA A 22 -1.47 2.39 -8.22
CA ALA A 22 -2.21 2.36 -9.48
C ALA A 22 -3.69 2.70 -9.27
N VAL A 23 -4.33 2.21 -8.21
CA VAL A 23 -5.71 2.54 -7.86
C VAL A 23 -5.85 4.04 -7.58
N HIS A 24 -4.97 4.63 -6.78
CA HIS A 24 -4.98 6.07 -6.51
C HIS A 24 -4.83 6.90 -7.80
N GLU A 25 -3.90 6.53 -8.69
CA GLU A 25 -3.70 7.20 -9.98
C GLU A 25 -4.93 7.09 -10.89
N ILE A 26 -5.54 5.90 -10.99
CA ILE A 26 -6.76 5.68 -11.78
C ILE A 26 -7.93 6.50 -11.24
N LEU A 27 -8.15 6.51 -9.92
CA LEU A 27 -9.23 7.28 -9.31
C LEU A 27 -9.05 8.78 -9.53
N SER A 28 -7.81 9.27 -9.46
CA SER A 28 -7.45 10.66 -9.73
C SER A 28 -7.68 11.04 -11.20
N MET A 29 -7.26 10.18 -12.14
CA MET A 29 -7.44 10.40 -13.58
C MET A 29 -8.90 10.30 -14.03
N GLN A 30 -9.71 9.45 -13.39
CA GLN A 30 -11.13 9.29 -13.70
C GLN A 30 -12.00 10.40 -13.11
N GLY A 31 -11.43 11.38 -12.40
CA GLY A 31 -12.18 12.47 -11.79
C GLY A 31 -13.15 12.00 -10.71
N ARG A 32 -12.80 10.91 -10.00
CA ARG A 32 -13.64 10.34 -8.94
C ARG A 32 -13.76 11.32 -7.76
N PRO A 33 -14.84 11.24 -6.96
CA PRO A 33 -15.01 12.02 -5.76
C PRO A 33 -13.73 12.13 -4.91
N ASN A 34 -13.43 13.33 -4.42
CA ASN A 34 -12.26 13.61 -3.59
C ASN A 34 -12.15 12.68 -2.36
N ALA A 35 -13.28 12.19 -1.84
CA ALA A 35 -13.31 11.24 -0.74
C ALA A 35 -12.73 9.86 -1.11
N GLU A 36 -13.01 9.36 -2.33
CA GLU A 36 -12.48 8.08 -2.82
C GLU A 36 -10.98 8.18 -3.09
N ILE A 37 -10.53 9.31 -3.67
CA ILE A 37 -9.11 9.59 -3.88
C ILE A 37 -8.38 9.69 -2.53
N ALA A 38 -8.98 10.37 -1.54
CA ALA A 38 -8.41 10.49 -0.21
C ALA A 38 -8.31 9.13 0.51
N ALA A 39 -9.33 8.28 0.41
CA ALA A 39 -9.30 6.92 0.96
C ALA A 39 -8.18 6.08 0.32
N ALA A 40 -8.07 6.10 -1.01
CA ALA A 40 -6.99 5.40 -1.72
C ALA A 40 -5.60 5.93 -1.33
N ARG A 41 -5.46 7.24 -1.10
CA ARG A 41 -4.20 7.85 -0.63
C ARG A 41 -3.82 7.38 0.77
N ILE A 42 -4.79 7.26 1.68
CA ILE A 42 -4.58 6.76 3.04
C ILE A 42 -4.11 5.30 2.98
N GLU A 43 -4.76 4.46 2.17
CA GLU A 43 -4.36 3.07 2.02
C GLU A 43 -2.97 2.88 1.40
N TYR A 44 -2.62 3.72 0.42
CA TYR A 44 -1.28 3.76 -0.18
C TYR A 44 -0.22 4.12 0.88
N ASN A 45 -0.44 5.18 1.65
CA ASN A 45 0.49 5.60 2.71
C ASN A 45 0.66 4.51 3.78
N ALA A 46 -0.43 3.88 4.21
CA ALA A 46 -0.36 2.78 5.18
C ALA A 46 0.42 1.57 4.65
N ALA A 47 0.29 1.23 3.36
CA ALA A 47 1.08 0.18 2.73
C ALA A 47 2.55 0.57 2.60
N HIS A 48 2.83 1.86 2.36
CA HIS A 48 4.20 2.38 2.26
C HIS A 48 4.92 2.31 3.61
N GLU A 49 4.28 2.77 4.68
CA GLU A 49 4.80 2.69 6.05
C GLU A 49 5.03 1.23 6.49
N ALA A 50 4.09 0.33 6.17
CA ALA A 50 4.24 -1.10 6.47
C ALA A 50 5.45 -1.72 5.74
N LEU A 51 5.70 -1.29 4.50
CA LEU A 51 6.85 -1.72 3.73
C LEU A 51 8.16 -1.18 4.33
N GLU A 52 8.22 0.11 4.69
CA GLU A 52 9.40 0.70 5.35
C GLU A 52 9.72 0.02 6.68
N GLN A 53 8.70 -0.23 7.52
CA GLN A 53 8.86 -0.96 8.78
C GLN A 53 9.36 -2.40 8.57
N SER A 54 9.02 -3.01 7.43
CA SER A 54 9.50 -4.35 7.06
C SER A 54 10.92 -4.36 6.46
N MET A 55 11.47 -3.18 6.13
CA MET A 55 12.84 -2.99 5.60
C MET A 55 13.71 -2.20 6.59
N PRO A 56 14.03 -2.75 7.78
CA PRO A 56 14.74 -2.03 8.85
C PRO A 56 16.16 -1.54 8.49
N ASN A 57 16.75 -1.99 7.37
CA ASN A 57 18.08 -1.62 6.92
C ASN A 57 18.10 -0.65 5.72
N HIS A 58 16.95 -0.19 5.22
CA HIS A 58 16.89 0.79 4.12
C HIS A 58 16.56 2.18 4.67
N ARG A 59 17.39 2.68 5.60
CA ARG A 59 17.46 4.10 5.94
C ARG A 59 18.50 4.73 5.02
N LEU A 60 18.05 5.49 4.03
CA LEU A 60 18.89 6.48 3.33
C LEU A 60 19.10 7.69 4.24
#